data_AF-A0A7J9LFC7-F1
#
_entry.id   AF-A0A7J9LFC7-F1
#
_cell.length_a   1.000
_cell.length_b   1.000
_cell.length_c   1.000
_cell.angle_alpha   90.00
_cell.angle_beta   90.00
_cell.angle_gamma   90.00
#
_symmetry.space_group_name_H-M   'P 1'
#
loop_
_entity.id
_entity.type
_entity.pdbx_description
1 polymer ?
#
loop_
_entity_poly.entity_id
_entity_poly.type
_entity_poly.pdbx_seq_one_letter_code
_entity_poly.pdbx_strand_id
1 'polypeptide(L)'
;NFLIEAFKLACSISIKFSDGKTRKRVPIKRENGQTLLAPLFRNQENIAGKITIEPHQGKRIEHNGVKVELLGQIVRELDVPGDIYERTTYPFEFSMVEMPYETYNGVNVRLRYVLKVTVSRNYGGSIIEYLNFL
;
A
#
# COMPACT_ATOMS: atom_id res chain seq x y z
N ASN A 1 14.76 -28.50 18.84
CA ASN A 1 14.12 -27.30 19.42
C ASN A 1 13.80 -26.32 18.32
N PHE A 2 12.67 -26.56 17.64
CA PHE A 2 12.09 -25.69 16.63
C PHE A 2 11.11 -24.74 17.31
N LEU A 3 11.47 -23.46 17.43
CA LEU A 3 10.55 -22.38 17.78
C LEU A 3 10.82 -21.22 16.84
N ILE A 4 10.41 -21.40 15.58
CA ILE A 4 10.03 -20.28 14.71
C ILE A 4 8.50 -20.36 14.68
N GLU A 5 7.85 -19.97 15.78
CA GLU A 5 6.46 -19.54 15.68
C GLU A 5 6.50 -18.26 14.85
N ALA A 6 6.09 -18.37 13.59
CA ALA A 6 5.85 -17.24 12.73
C ALA A 6 4.84 -16.32 13.44
N PHE A 7 5.32 -15.18 13.96
CA PHE A 7 4.46 -14.14 14.51
C PHE A 7 3.45 -13.74 13.43
N LYS A 8 2.22 -14.21 13.59
CA LYS A 8 1.09 -13.83 12.75
C LYS A 8 0.94 -12.30 12.87
N LEU A 9 0.96 -11.58 11.74
CA LEU A 9 0.80 -10.13 11.70
C LEU A 9 -0.40 -9.71 12.57
N ALA A 10 -0.30 -8.63 13.34
CA ALA A 10 -1.35 -8.22 14.27
C ALA A 10 -2.66 -7.77 13.58
N CYS A 11 -2.61 -7.55 12.26
CA CYS A 11 -3.70 -7.03 11.45
C CYS A 11 -3.53 -7.36 9.96
N SER A 12 -4.63 -7.24 9.21
CA SER A 12 -4.64 -7.21 7.75
C SER A 12 -4.74 -5.77 7.23
N ILE A 13 -4.01 -5.43 6.17
CA ILE A 13 -4.13 -4.14 5.47
C ILE A 13 -4.66 -4.41 4.05
N SER A 14 -5.66 -3.65 3.60
CA SER A 14 -6.16 -3.72 2.22
C SER A 14 -6.31 -2.33 1.61
N ILE A 15 -5.97 -2.20 0.33
CA ILE A 15 -5.99 -0.94 -0.41
C ILE A 15 -6.94 -1.09 -1.60
N LYS A 16 -7.88 -0.15 -1.76
CA LYS A 16 -8.85 -0.14 -2.86
C LYS A 16 -8.89 1.24 -3.49
N PHE A 17 -8.62 1.33 -4.80
CA PHE A 17 -8.81 2.55 -5.56
C PHE A 17 -10.30 2.91 -5.67
N SER A 18 -10.62 4.20 -5.64
CA SER A 18 -11.99 4.72 -5.67
C SER A 18 -12.75 4.24 -6.91
N ASP A 19 -12.06 4.12 -8.04
CA ASP A 19 -12.57 3.66 -9.32
C ASP A 19 -12.16 2.21 -9.64
N GLY A 20 -11.68 1.44 -8.67
CA GLY A 20 -11.05 0.13 -8.92
C GLY A 20 -11.95 -0.91 -9.61
N LYS A 21 -13.28 -0.69 -9.66
CA LYS A 21 -14.25 -1.52 -10.40
C LYS A 21 -14.31 -1.19 -11.90
N THR A 22 -14.14 0.08 -12.28
CA THR A 22 -14.23 0.57 -13.65
C THR A 22 -12.86 0.83 -14.27
N ARG A 23 -11.83 0.96 -13.44
CA ARG A 23 -10.44 1.20 -13.81
C ARG A 23 -9.91 0.10 -14.72
N LYS A 24 -9.36 0.49 -15.87
CA LYS A 24 -8.68 -0.42 -16.81
C LYS A 24 -7.55 -1.14 -16.09
N ARG A 25 -7.49 -2.46 -16.26
CA ARG A 25 -6.42 -3.30 -15.72
C ARG A 25 -5.61 -3.91 -16.85
N VAL A 26 -4.31 -4.07 -16.61
CA VAL A 26 -3.38 -4.64 -17.58
C VAL A 26 -2.50 -5.71 -16.91
N PRO A 27 -2.09 -6.75 -17.66
CA PRO A 27 -1.26 -7.84 -17.14
C PRO A 27 0.18 -7.39 -16.88
N ILE A 28 0.68 -7.68 -15.68
CA ILE A 28 2.09 -7.55 -15.26
C ILE A 28 2.68 -8.94 -15.07
N LYS A 29 3.80 -9.23 -15.72
CA LYS A 29 4.62 -10.40 -15.43
C LYS A 29 5.46 -10.17 -14.17
N ARG A 30 5.32 -11.06 -13.19
CA ARG A 30 6.18 -11.16 -12.00
C ARG A 30 7.40 -12.03 -12.27
N GLU A 31 8.39 -11.91 -11.40
CA GLU A 31 9.67 -12.64 -11.48
C GLU A 31 9.50 -14.16 -11.39
N ASN A 32 8.50 -14.62 -10.67
CA ASN A 32 8.15 -16.04 -10.56
C ASN A 32 7.39 -16.58 -11.80
N GLY A 33 7.32 -15.80 -12.88
CA GLY A 33 6.60 -16.15 -14.11
C GLY A 33 5.09 -15.95 -14.05
N GLN A 34 4.51 -15.62 -12.87
CA GLN A 34 3.08 -15.39 -12.74
C GLN A 34 2.67 -14.05 -13.35
N THR A 35 1.51 -14.01 -13.98
CA THR A 35 0.92 -12.77 -14.51
C THR A 35 -0.18 -12.27 -13.57
N LEU A 36 -0.10 -11.02 -13.12
CA LEU A 36 -1.15 -10.38 -12.32
C LEU A 36 -1.75 -9.18 -13.03
N LEU A 37 -3.04 -8.95 -12.82
CA LEU A 37 -3.70 -7.74 -13.32
C LEU A 37 -3.50 -6.57 -12.37
N ALA A 38 -2.90 -5.49 -12.86
CA ALA A 38 -2.75 -4.25 -12.12
C ALA A 38 -3.56 -3.11 -12.77
N PRO A 39 -4.05 -2.14 -11.97
CA PRO A 39 -4.71 -0.96 -12.52
C PRO A 39 -3.72 -0.08 -13.28
N LEU A 40 -4.20 0.48 -14.39
CA LEU A 40 -3.47 1.39 -15.26
C LEU A 40 -3.89 2.84 -14.99
N PHE A 41 -2.92 3.68 -14.65
CA PHE A 41 -3.05 5.12 -14.53
C PHE A 41 -2.26 5.81 -15.65
N ARG A 42 -2.62 7.06 -15.95
CA ARG A 42 -1.88 7.91 -16.90
C ARG A 42 -1.28 9.10 -16.17
N ASN A 43 -0.31 9.77 -16.81
CA ASN A 43 0.26 11.00 -16.30
C ASN A 43 -0.85 12.04 -16.01
N GLN A 44 -0.71 12.77 -14.90
CA GLN A 44 -1.65 13.77 -14.40
C GLN A 44 -3.02 13.23 -13.92
N GLU A 45 -3.22 11.91 -13.86
CA GLU A 45 -4.41 11.35 -13.24
C GLU A 45 -4.33 11.43 -11.70
N ASN A 46 -5.50 11.62 -11.06
CA ASN A 46 -5.60 11.55 -9.62
C ASN A 46 -5.54 10.09 -9.14
N ILE A 47 -4.76 9.85 -8.09
CA ILE A 47 -4.69 8.53 -7.45
C ILE A 47 -5.40 8.64 -6.10
N ALA A 48 -6.60 8.06 -6.03
CA ALA A 48 -7.47 8.13 -4.86
C ALA A 48 -8.04 6.76 -4.50
N GLY A 49 -8.31 6.56 -3.21
CA GLY A 49 -8.84 5.30 -2.71
C GLY A 49 -9.06 5.26 -1.21
N LYS A 50 -9.19 4.04 -0.71
CA LYS A 50 -9.42 3.71 0.69
C LYS A 50 -8.41 2.66 1.15
N ILE A 51 -7.80 2.89 2.31
CA ILE A 51 -6.99 1.91 3.02
C ILE A 51 -7.82 1.40 4.21
N THR A 52 -7.93 0.09 4.35
CA THR A 52 -8.59 -0.56 5.49
C THR A 52 -7.55 -1.33 6.27
N ILE A 53 -7.47 -1.07 7.58
CA ILE A 53 -6.63 -1.81 8.53
C ILE A 53 -7.58 -2.58 9.46
N GLU A 54 -7.36 -3.89 9.59
CA GLU A 54 -8.24 -4.80 10.33
C GLU A 54 -7.42 -5.61 11.34
N PRO A 55 -7.44 -5.24 12.64
CA PRO A 55 -6.82 -6.02 13.70
C PRO A 55 -7.37 -7.45 13.73
N HIS A 56 -6.52 -8.43 14.02
CA HIS A 56 -6.99 -9.79 14.26
C HIS A 56 -7.71 -9.89 15.62
N GLN A 57 -8.64 -10.84 15.73
CA GLN A 57 -9.46 -11.00 16.94
C GLN A 57 -8.60 -11.09 18.20
N GLY A 58 -8.90 -10.24 19.18
CA GLY A 58 -8.17 -10.16 20.46
C GLY A 58 -6.79 -9.47 20.38
N LYS A 59 -6.46 -8.81 19.27
CA LYS A 59 -5.23 -8.00 19.12
C LYS A 59 -5.58 -6.51 19.04
N ARG A 60 -4.73 -5.67 19.64
CA ARG A 60 -4.73 -4.19 19.54
C ARG A 60 -3.51 -3.74 18.74
N ILE A 61 -3.64 -2.68 17.96
CA ILE A 61 -2.53 -2.03 17.25
C ILE A 61 -2.29 -0.65 17.89
N GLU A 62 -1.17 -0.49 18.58
CA GLU A 62 -0.64 0.82 18.99
C GLU A 62 0.26 1.37 17.88
N HIS A 63 0.03 2.61 17.43
CA HIS A 63 0.80 3.23 16.35
C HIS A 63 1.17 4.69 16.60
N ASN A 64 2.29 5.10 16.00
CA ASN A 64 2.79 6.48 15.99
C ASN A 64 2.38 7.25 14.72
N GLY A 65 1.56 6.65 13.87
CA GLY A 65 1.00 7.29 12.67
C GLY A 65 0.78 6.30 11.55
N VAL A 66 -0.21 6.58 10.71
CA VAL A 66 -0.50 5.85 9.47
C VAL A 66 -0.21 6.77 8.30
N LYS A 67 0.64 6.33 7.38
CA LYS A 67 0.98 7.09 6.17
C LYS A 67 0.78 6.25 4.93
N VAL A 68 0.43 6.90 3.82
CA VAL A 68 0.55 6.34 2.47
C VAL A 68 1.52 7.21 1.68
N GLU A 69 2.45 6.55 1.01
CA GLU A 69 3.52 7.19 0.24
C GLU A 69 3.37 6.71 -1.20
N LEU A 70 3.31 7.64 -2.14
CA LEU A 70 3.55 7.31 -3.53
C LEU A 70 5.06 7.44 -3.78
N LEU A 71 5.71 6.37 -4.23
CA LEU A 71 7.14 6.38 -4.51
C LEU A 71 7.43 7.22 -5.77
N GLY A 72 7.63 8.51 -5.51
CA GLY A 72 7.81 9.63 -6.44
C GLY A 72 7.80 10.99 -5.69
N GLN A 73 8.15 10.97 -4.40
CA GLN A 73 8.19 12.09 -3.45
C GLN A 73 6.85 12.78 -3.12
N ILE A 74 5.77 12.01 -2.86
CA ILE A 74 4.56 12.57 -2.21
C ILE A 74 4.16 11.69 -1.02
N VAL A 75 4.10 12.30 0.17
CA VAL A 75 3.72 11.67 1.43
C VAL A 75 2.48 12.36 1.98
N ARG A 76 1.51 11.58 2.44
CA ARG A 76 0.33 12.10 3.15
C ARG A 76 0.13 11.37 4.47
N GLU A 77 0.04 12.13 5.55
CA GLU A 77 -0.36 11.61 6.85
C GLU A 77 -1.87 11.36 6.87
N LEU A 78 -2.27 10.18 7.35
CA LEU A 78 -3.67 9.76 7.39
C LEU A 78 -4.25 9.82 8.81
N ASP A 79 -3.37 9.73 9.82
CA ASP A 79 -3.74 9.83 11.23
C ASP A 79 -2.56 10.30 12.08
N VAL A 80 -2.87 10.90 13.22
CA VAL A 80 -1.91 11.29 14.27
C VAL A 80 -1.58 10.08 15.16
N PRO A 81 -0.56 10.15 16.05
CA PRO A 81 -0.29 9.09 17.01
C PRO A 81 -1.52 8.74 17.86
N GLY A 82 -1.81 7.45 18.01
CA GLY A 82 -3.02 6.99 18.66
C GLY A 82 -3.19 5.48 18.63
N ASP A 83 -4.42 5.04 18.88
CA ASP A 83 -4.79 3.63 18.96
C ASP A 83 -5.89 3.27 17.97
N ILE A 84 -5.72 2.15 17.25
CA ILE A 84 -6.76 1.57 16.40
C ILE A 84 -7.28 0.29 17.08
N TYR A 85 -8.49 0.37 17.62
CA TYR A 85 -9.18 -0.75 18.27
C TYR A 85 -10.11 -1.52 17.32
N GLU A 86 -10.68 -0.84 16.34
CA GLU A 86 -11.65 -1.39 15.40
C GLU A 86 -11.22 -1.14 13.95
N ARG A 87 -11.99 -1.67 13.00
CA ARG A 87 -11.74 -1.50 11.57
C ARG A 87 -11.95 -0.04 11.15
N THR A 88 -10.87 0.68 10.93
CA THR A 88 -10.89 2.08 10.46
C THR A 88 -10.59 2.16 8.96
N THR A 89 -11.20 3.14 8.27
CA THR A 89 -10.98 3.38 6.84
C THR A 89 -10.56 4.84 6.62
N TYR A 90 -9.38 5.04 6.04
CA TYR A 90 -8.85 6.37 5.75
C TYR A 90 -8.97 6.68 4.25
N PRO A 91 -9.61 7.81 3.86
CA PRO A 91 -9.59 8.28 2.48
C PRO A 91 -8.22 8.89 2.15
N PHE A 92 -7.73 8.67 0.94
CA PHE A 92 -6.53 9.34 0.43
C PHE A 92 -6.75 9.86 -0.98
N GLU A 93 -6.04 10.94 -1.30
CA GLU A 93 -5.97 11.52 -2.64
C GLU A 93 -4.59 12.17 -2.82
N PHE A 94 -3.96 11.85 -3.94
CA PHE A 94 -2.85 12.61 -4.51
C PHE A 94 -3.33 13.22 -5.83
N SER A 95 -3.35 14.55 -5.89
CA SER A 95 -3.84 15.29 -7.06
C SER A 95 -2.69 15.57 -8.03
N MET A 96 -2.99 15.52 -9.34
CA MET A 96 -2.04 15.87 -10.41
C MET A 96 -0.69 15.15 -10.29
N VAL A 97 -0.72 13.85 -10.02
CA VAL A 97 0.50 13.06 -9.84
C VAL A 97 1.29 13.01 -11.15
N GLU A 98 2.54 13.47 -11.11
CA GLU A 98 3.47 13.35 -12.22
C GLU A 98 4.03 11.92 -12.31
N MET A 99 3.81 11.29 -13.46
CA MET A 99 4.38 9.99 -13.81
C MET A 99 5.15 10.15 -15.13
N PRO A 100 6.37 10.73 -15.08
CA PRO A 100 7.10 11.13 -16.28
C PRO A 100 7.65 9.94 -17.09
N TYR A 101 7.66 8.73 -16.52
CA TYR A 101 8.23 7.54 -17.16
C TYR A 101 7.22 6.40 -17.10
N GLU A 102 7.17 5.57 -18.13
CA GLU A 102 6.35 4.36 -18.07
C GLU A 102 6.99 3.32 -17.14
N THR A 103 6.15 2.54 -16.45
CA THR A 103 6.62 1.40 -15.68
C THR A 103 7.38 0.44 -16.59
N TYR A 104 8.61 0.09 -16.21
CA TYR A 104 9.51 -0.77 -16.97
C TYR A 104 9.98 -1.95 -16.11
N ASN A 105 9.89 -3.17 -16.63
CA ASN A 105 10.41 -4.35 -15.96
C ASN A 105 11.42 -5.07 -16.86
N GLY A 106 12.67 -4.59 -16.83
CA GLY A 106 13.78 -5.17 -17.56
C GLY A 106 14.63 -6.12 -16.70
N VAL A 107 15.63 -6.73 -17.36
CA VAL A 107 16.58 -7.66 -16.73
C VAL A 107 17.45 -6.94 -15.70
N ASN A 108 17.93 -5.74 -16.04
CA ASN A 108 18.90 -4.99 -15.23
C ASN A 108 18.32 -3.72 -14.60
N VAL A 109 17.14 -3.27 -15.05
CA VAL A 109 16.51 -2.03 -14.57
C VAL A 109 15.02 -2.26 -14.40
N ARG A 110 14.47 -1.76 -13.30
CA ARG A 110 13.03 -1.78 -13.04
C ARG A 110 12.57 -0.42 -12.55
N LEU A 111 11.58 0.12 -13.24
CA LEU A 111 10.85 1.31 -12.84
C LEU A 111 9.45 0.85 -12.45
N ARG A 112 9.00 1.15 -11.24
CA ARG A 112 7.66 0.76 -10.75
C ARG A 112 7.06 1.90 -9.95
N TYR A 113 5.79 2.18 -10.18
CA TYR A 113 5.01 3.03 -9.29
C TYR A 113 4.37 2.20 -8.19
N VAL A 114 4.51 2.65 -6.95
CA VAL A 114 4.10 1.90 -5.77
C VAL A 114 3.49 2.83 -4.73
N LEU A 115 2.33 2.45 -4.21
CA LEU A 115 1.81 2.99 -2.95
C LEU A 115 2.38 2.17 -1.80
N LYS A 116 3.07 2.82 -0.87
CA LYS A 116 3.60 2.23 0.34
C LYS A 116 2.81 2.77 1.53
N VAL A 117 2.12 1.89 2.24
CA VAL A 117 1.45 2.24 3.50
C VAL A 117 2.38 1.88 4.64
N THR A 118 2.58 2.79 5.59
CA THR A 118 3.35 2.51 6.80
C THR A 118 2.53 2.84 8.04
N VAL A 119 2.41 1.88 8.95
CA VAL A 119 1.94 2.08 10.31
C VAL A 119 3.17 2.05 11.22
N SER A 120 3.59 3.22 11.70
CA SER A 120 4.76 3.32 12.59
C SER A 120 4.39 2.85 14.00
N ARG A 121 5.28 2.17 14.71
CA ARG A 121 5.01 1.62 16.07
C ARG A 121 6.19 1.87 16.99
N ASN A 122 5.93 2.07 18.28
CA ASN A 122 6.98 2.26 19.29
C ASN A 122 7.84 1.00 19.49
N TYR A 123 7.23 -0.18 19.40
CA TYR A 123 7.88 -1.47 19.61
C TYR A 123 7.52 -2.44 18.48
N GLY A 124 8.46 -3.29 18.08
CA GLY A 124 8.24 -4.35 17.10
C GLY A 124 8.34 -3.94 15.62
N GLY A 125 8.87 -2.73 15.34
CA GLY A 125 9.07 -2.23 13.98
C GLY A 125 7.79 -1.75 13.30
N SER A 126 7.95 -0.96 12.24
CA SER A 126 6.84 -0.46 11.44
C SER A 126 6.21 -1.56 10.60
N ILE A 127 4.88 -1.55 10.48
CA ILE A 127 4.15 -2.42 9.56
C ILE A 127 4.10 -1.70 8.21
N ILE A 128 4.54 -2.36 7.14
CA ILE A 128 4.64 -1.76 5.81
C ILE A 128 3.96 -2.66 4.79
N GLU A 129 3.09 -2.08 3.96
CA GLU A 129 2.42 -2.76 2.86
C GLU A 129 2.67 -2.01 1.55
N TYR A 130 2.92 -2.75 0.46
CA TYR A 130 3.21 -2.18 -0.86
C TYR A 130 2.14 -2.61 -1.88
N LEU A 131 1.56 -1.64 -2.58
CA LEU A 131 0.70 -1.88 -3.74
C LEU A 131 1.34 -1.30 -5.00
N ASN A 132 1.72 -2.18 -5.92
CA ASN A 132 2.25 -1.78 -7.23
C ASN A 132 1.10 -1.37 -8.15
N PHE A 133 1.31 -0.33 -8.96
CA PHE A 133 0.42 0.06 -10.05
C PHE A 133 1.25 0.51 -11.27
N LEU A 134 0.58 0.62 -12.43
CA LEU A 134 1.21 0.97 -13.70
C LEU A 134 0.80 2.35 -14.18
#